data_AF-A0A848T1G6-F1
#
_entry.id   AF-A0A848T1G6-F1
#
_cell.length_a   1.000
_cell.length_b   1.000
_cell.length_c   1.000
_cell.angle_alpha   90.00
_cell.angle_beta   90.00
_cell.angle_gamma   90.00
#
_symmetry.space_group_name_H-M   'P 1'
#
loop_
_entity.id
_entity.type
_entity.pdbx_description
1 polymer ?
#
loop_
_entity_poly.entity_id
_entity_poly.type
_entity_poly.pdbx_seq_one_letter_code
_entity_poly.pdbx_strand_id
1 'polypeptide(L)'
;VERPRELGWQGVFRLPPGHKPGDEPELVVDRYLFTMPNGLCFNSDESKIYINDTEQANIRVFDVDGGKLSNGQVFASGIRDSLKPGVPDGMKCDAEDNVWVTAPGGLWVYTPAGKLIGKVAIPELPANLHWGGEDWRTLYVAASTSVYSVPVKIGPRNEPFMRSRHRPATAASARPSEDGDALRLDASRCALIIQDMQNDVVMEGGAFAASGSPQHCREQNAIANVAKLAARCRELGVPVIHVHFLVHPGAPGLTLNAPLFEGVLDETALVRGTWGGAPVDDLTPQSGDHVVEKMRMSAWEGTSLETILKAEGRDILIETGAWTNMSIEHTARTGADKGYVMVIPEDGCSTMNADWHRASIDYAMQNVALVTRTDRVIAALSQTGTRGADRHD
;
A
#
# COMPACT_ATOMS: atom_id res chain seq x y z
N VAL A 1 19.14 18.75 -15.32
CA VAL A 1 20.50 18.97 -14.79
C VAL A 1 21.39 17.91 -15.41
N GLU A 2 22.33 18.30 -16.28
CA GLU A 2 23.32 17.35 -16.81
C GLU A 2 24.19 16.86 -15.64
N ARG A 3 24.28 15.53 -15.48
CA ARG A 3 25.08 14.94 -14.40
C ARG A 3 26.45 14.55 -14.97
N PRO A 4 27.56 14.89 -14.32
CA PRO A 4 28.87 14.47 -14.77
C PRO A 4 28.95 12.94 -14.79
N ARG A 5 29.58 12.38 -15.83
CA ARG A 5 29.80 10.95 -15.96
C ARG A 5 30.91 10.51 -15.01
N GLU A 6 30.64 9.55 -14.13
CA GLU A 6 31.65 9.00 -13.21
C GLU A 6 32.71 8.17 -13.95
N LEU A 7 32.31 7.34 -14.92
CA LEU A 7 33.22 6.47 -15.66
C LEU A 7 33.88 7.16 -16.87
N GLY A 8 33.41 8.36 -17.26
CA GLY A 8 33.82 9.04 -18.50
C GLY A 8 33.22 8.43 -19.79
N TRP A 9 32.45 7.35 -19.68
CA TRP A 9 31.71 6.69 -20.76
C TRP A 9 30.39 6.11 -20.21
N GLN A 10 29.52 5.60 -21.09
CA GLN A 10 28.24 4.99 -20.72
C GLN A 10 28.19 3.57 -21.26
N GLY A 11 27.63 2.65 -20.48
CA GLY A 11 27.60 1.22 -20.81
C GLY A 11 26.33 0.54 -20.32
N VAL A 12 26.14 -0.69 -20.77
CA VAL A 12 25.08 -1.57 -20.26
C VAL A 12 25.74 -2.55 -19.30
N PHE A 13 25.26 -2.57 -18.08
CA PHE A 13 25.82 -3.40 -17.02
C PHE A 13 24.78 -4.36 -16.44
N ARG A 14 25.24 -5.46 -15.86
CA ARG A 14 24.42 -6.36 -15.04
C ARG A 14 25.02 -6.51 -13.64
N LEU A 15 24.15 -6.78 -12.68
CA LEU A 15 24.56 -7.32 -11.39
C LEU A 15 24.33 -8.83 -11.40
N PRO A 16 25.36 -9.66 -11.14
CA PRO A 16 25.19 -11.10 -11.15
C PRO A 16 24.25 -11.56 -10.02
N PRO A 17 23.59 -12.73 -10.17
CA PRO A 17 22.83 -13.34 -9.09
C PRO A 17 23.70 -13.55 -7.84
N GLY A 18 23.20 -13.14 -6.67
CA GLY A 18 23.92 -13.25 -5.40
C GLY A 18 24.92 -12.13 -5.10
N HIS A 19 24.95 -11.06 -5.91
CA HIS A 19 25.73 -9.86 -5.61
C HIS A 19 25.36 -9.28 -4.23
N LYS A 20 26.32 -8.64 -3.59
CA LYS A 20 26.19 -7.93 -2.32
C LYS A 20 26.33 -6.42 -2.54
N PRO A 21 25.81 -5.58 -1.63
CA PRO A 21 26.09 -4.15 -1.66
C PRO A 21 27.60 -3.88 -1.69
N GLY A 22 28.06 -3.18 -2.72
CA GLY A 22 29.48 -2.87 -2.96
C GLY A 22 30.16 -3.73 -4.02
N ASP A 23 29.50 -4.78 -4.54
CA ASP A 23 30.03 -5.54 -5.68
C ASP A 23 30.00 -4.70 -6.97
N GLU A 24 31.07 -4.79 -7.77
CA GLU A 24 31.18 -4.09 -9.05
C GLU A 24 30.26 -4.72 -10.10
N PRO A 25 29.54 -3.92 -10.90
CA PRO A 25 28.68 -4.43 -11.94
C PRO A 25 29.49 -4.92 -13.16
N GLU A 26 28.97 -5.92 -13.86
CA GLU A 26 29.62 -6.50 -15.03
C GLU A 26 29.17 -5.80 -16.32
N LEU A 27 30.12 -5.34 -17.14
CA LEU A 27 29.83 -4.84 -18.49
C LEU A 27 29.38 -6.01 -19.40
N VAL A 28 28.19 -5.90 -20.00
CA VAL A 28 27.59 -7.00 -20.78
C VAL A 28 27.68 -6.86 -22.30
N VAL A 29 28.16 -5.71 -22.79
CA VAL A 29 28.35 -5.42 -24.22
C VAL A 29 29.67 -4.68 -24.42
N ASP A 30 30.16 -4.59 -25.67
CA ASP A 30 31.35 -3.80 -25.97
C ASP A 30 31.19 -2.34 -25.51
N ARG A 31 32.24 -1.79 -24.90
CA ARG A 31 32.30 -0.46 -24.29
C ARG A 31 31.83 0.66 -25.23
N TYR A 32 32.02 0.52 -26.53
CA TYR A 32 31.74 1.54 -27.53
C TYR A 32 30.55 1.20 -28.42
N LEU A 33 29.81 0.13 -28.09
CA LEU A 33 28.66 -0.28 -28.89
C LEU A 33 27.50 0.73 -28.81
N PHE A 34 27.32 1.32 -27.63
CA PHE A 34 26.32 2.35 -27.34
C PHE A 34 27.00 3.69 -27.10
N THR A 35 26.37 4.75 -27.58
CA THR A 35 26.76 6.12 -27.30
C THR A 35 26.04 6.64 -26.07
N MET A 36 24.71 6.44 -26.00
CA MET A 36 23.89 6.80 -24.84
C MET A 36 22.77 5.76 -24.63
N PRO A 37 23.08 4.60 -24.02
CA PRO A 37 22.07 3.59 -23.70
C PRO A 37 21.10 4.13 -22.64
N ASN A 38 19.81 3.87 -22.79
CA ASN A 38 18.80 4.48 -21.91
C ASN A 38 17.73 3.46 -21.46
N GLY A 39 16.86 3.03 -22.37
CA GLY A 39 15.85 1.99 -22.10
C GLY A 39 16.35 0.59 -22.41
N LEU A 40 15.83 -0.39 -21.66
CA LEU A 40 15.97 -1.82 -21.92
C LEU A 40 14.70 -2.58 -21.56
N CYS A 41 14.45 -3.69 -22.25
CA CYS A 41 13.41 -4.65 -21.88
C CYS A 41 13.71 -6.03 -22.46
N PHE A 42 13.19 -7.07 -21.82
CA PHE A 42 13.26 -8.44 -22.34
C PHE A 42 11.99 -8.77 -23.12
N ASN A 43 12.06 -9.77 -24.01
CA ASN A 43 10.85 -10.43 -24.50
C ASN A 43 10.24 -11.36 -23.42
N SER A 44 9.13 -12.00 -23.73
CA SER A 44 8.31 -12.74 -22.76
C SER A 44 9.00 -13.96 -22.15
N ASP A 45 9.86 -14.64 -22.91
CA ASP A 45 10.64 -15.80 -22.43
C ASP A 45 12.06 -15.42 -21.97
N GLU A 46 12.39 -14.12 -21.97
CA GLU A 46 13.69 -13.57 -21.57
C GLU A 46 14.89 -14.07 -22.38
N SER A 47 14.66 -14.76 -23.50
CA SER A 47 15.72 -15.20 -24.43
C SER A 47 16.32 -14.05 -25.22
N LYS A 48 15.64 -12.90 -25.28
CA LYS A 48 16.11 -11.69 -25.95
C LYS A 48 16.02 -10.47 -25.06
N ILE A 49 17.01 -9.60 -25.17
CA ILE A 49 17.00 -8.27 -24.59
C ILE A 49 17.07 -7.22 -25.70
N TYR A 50 16.18 -6.24 -25.62
CA TYR A 50 16.20 -5.03 -26.42
C TYR A 50 16.87 -3.94 -25.60
N ILE A 51 17.74 -3.16 -26.23
CA ILE A 51 18.39 -2.01 -25.61
C ILE A 51 18.36 -0.87 -26.63
N ASN A 52 17.91 0.30 -26.23
CA ASN A 52 17.90 1.46 -27.11
C ASN A 52 19.06 2.41 -26.84
N ASP A 53 19.33 3.25 -27.84
CA ASP A 53 20.33 4.29 -27.77
C ASP A 53 19.70 5.63 -28.16
N THR A 54 19.69 6.56 -27.21
CA THR A 54 19.09 7.87 -27.40
C THR A 54 19.82 8.70 -28.46
N GLU A 55 21.15 8.61 -28.56
CA GLU A 55 21.94 9.40 -29.51
C GLU A 55 22.00 8.72 -30.90
N GLN A 56 22.19 7.40 -30.96
CA GLN A 56 22.16 6.67 -32.23
C GLN A 56 20.72 6.55 -32.79
N ALA A 57 19.70 6.82 -31.96
CA ALA A 57 18.29 6.72 -32.28
C ALA A 57 17.89 5.37 -32.88
N ASN A 58 18.34 4.30 -32.24
CA ASN A 58 18.10 2.92 -32.64
C ASN A 58 17.77 2.04 -31.43
N ILE A 59 17.30 0.83 -31.72
CA ILE A 59 17.16 -0.27 -30.78
C ILE A 59 18.01 -1.41 -31.32
N ARG A 60 18.79 -2.03 -30.44
CA ARG A 60 19.49 -3.29 -30.70
C ARG A 60 18.81 -4.42 -29.93
N VAL A 61 18.89 -5.62 -30.48
CA VAL A 61 18.46 -6.86 -29.82
C VAL A 61 19.63 -7.81 -29.71
N PHE A 62 19.70 -8.53 -28.58
CA PHE A 62 20.72 -9.54 -28.29
C PHE A 62 20.04 -10.81 -27.82
N ASP A 63 20.68 -11.95 -28.09
CA ASP A 63 20.32 -13.22 -27.47
C ASP A 63 20.90 -13.29 -26.05
N VAL A 64 20.14 -13.85 -25.11
CA VAL A 64 20.47 -13.95 -23.70
C VAL A 64 20.70 -15.41 -23.32
N ASP A 65 21.88 -15.72 -22.76
CA ASP A 65 22.22 -17.05 -22.24
C ASP A 65 23.01 -16.94 -20.93
N GLY A 66 22.44 -17.40 -19.81
CA GLY A 66 23.10 -17.39 -18.50
C GLY A 66 23.57 -15.99 -18.04
N GLY A 67 22.94 -14.94 -18.57
CA GLY A 67 23.31 -13.53 -18.35
C GLY A 67 24.44 -13.00 -19.23
N LYS A 68 24.87 -13.74 -20.25
CA LYS A 68 25.71 -13.26 -21.35
C LYS A 68 24.83 -12.79 -22.51
N LEU A 69 25.27 -11.74 -23.19
CA LEU A 69 24.63 -11.21 -24.39
C LEU A 69 25.45 -11.59 -25.62
N SER A 70 24.78 -12.04 -26.68
CA SER A 70 25.41 -12.42 -27.94
C SER A 70 24.53 -12.05 -29.15
N ASN A 71 25.06 -12.22 -30.36
CA ASN A 71 24.33 -12.00 -31.62
C ASN A 71 23.65 -10.62 -31.74
N GLY A 72 24.31 -9.58 -31.25
CA GLY A 72 23.78 -8.21 -31.26
C GLY A 72 23.50 -7.71 -32.68
N GLN A 73 22.27 -7.29 -32.92
CA GLN A 73 21.82 -6.75 -34.22
C GLN A 73 20.94 -5.52 -34.04
N VAL A 74 20.89 -4.66 -35.06
CA VAL A 74 19.96 -3.51 -35.07
C VAL A 74 18.55 -4.04 -35.31
N PHE A 75 17.67 -3.82 -34.34
CA PHE A 75 16.26 -4.21 -34.38
C PHE A 75 15.39 -3.14 -35.05
N ALA A 76 15.64 -1.88 -34.71
CA ALA A 76 15.00 -0.72 -35.32
C ALA A 76 15.99 0.45 -35.37
N SER A 77 15.93 1.28 -36.40
CA SER A 77 16.79 2.46 -36.55
C SER A 77 16.00 3.65 -37.08
N GLY A 78 16.59 4.84 -37.01
CA GLY A 78 15.95 6.05 -37.52
C GLY A 78 14.74 6.47 -36.69
N ILE A 79 14.78 6.25 -35.37
CA ILE A 79 13.75 6.68 -34.42
C ILE A 79 13.89 8.20 -34.20
N ARG A 80 13.70 8.96 -35.28
CA ARG A 80 13.86 10.41 -35.39
C ARG A 80 12.74 10.97 -36.27
N ASP A 81 12.39 12.22 -36.02
CA ASP A 81 11.46 13.00 -36.83
C ASP A 81 11.92 14.46 -36.77
N SER A 82 11.97 15.14 -37.90
CA SER A 82 12.43 16.53 -37.97
C SER A 82 11.39 17.53 -37.46
N LEU A 83 10.13 17.12 -37.34
CA LEU A 83 9.00 17.98 -36.98
C LEU A 83 8.48 17.71 -35.57
N LYS A 84 8.79 16.54 -34.99
CA LYS A 84 8.30 16.15 -33.67
C LYS A 84 9.44 15.94 -32.68
N PRO A 85 9.33 16.48 -31.45
CA PRO A 85 10.31 16.21 -30.41
C PRO A 85 10.16 14.78 -29.89
N GLY A 86 11.27 14.18 -29.46
CA GLY A 86 11.32 12.83 -28.90
C GLY A 86 12.51 12.03 -29.38
N VAL A 87 12.93 11.08 -28.56
CA VAL A 87 14.05 10.18 -28.79
C VAL A 87 13.74 8.86 -28.08
N PRO A 88 14.36 7.74 -28.47
CA PRO A 88 14.24 6.50 -27.72
C PRO A 88 14.83 6.66 -26.31
N ASP A 89 13.98 6.42 -25.31
CA ASP A 89 14.26 6.52 -23.87
C ASP A 89 13.58 5.33 -23.15
N GLY A 90 12.52 5.50 -22.37
CA GLY A 90 11.80 4.37 -21.79
C GLY A 90 11.21 3.41 -22.85
N MET A 91 11.33 2.10 -22.60
CA MET A 91 10.74 1.08 -23.47
C MET A 91 10.36 -0.21 -22.74
N LYS A 92 9.42 -0.95 -23.31
CA LYS A 92 8.88 -2.20 -22.76
C LYS A 92 8.35 -3.13 -23.85
N CYS A 93 8.27 -4.43 -23.54
CA CYS A 93 7.58 -5.42 -24.35
C CYS A 93 6.16 -5.68 -23.82
N ASP A 94 5.21 -5.82 -24.74
CA ASP A 94 3.88 -6.32 -24.42
C ASP A 94 3.83 -7.86 -24.44
N ALA A 95 2.66 -8.44 -24.09
CA ALA A 95 2.48 -9.89 -24.01
C ALA A 95 2.56 -10.63 -25.36
N GLU A 96 2.59 -9.90 -26.48
CA GLU A 96 2.79 -10.45 -27.82
C GLU A 96 4.22 -10.17 -28.34
N ASP A 97 5.13 -9.78 -27.44
CA ASP A 97 6.52 -9.42 -27.73
C ASP A 97 6.67 -8.20 -28.66
N ASN A 98 5.63 -7.35 -28.79
CA ASN A 98 5.82 -6.07 -29.47
C ASN A 98 6.60 -5.13 -28.55
N VAL A 99 7.57 -4.41 -29.13
CA VAL A 99 8.43 -3.45 -28.44
C VAL A 99 7.82 -2.05 -28.55
N TRP A 100 7.45 -1.49 -27.40
CA TRP A 100 6.95 -0.13 -27.22
C TRP A 100 8.08 0.76 -26.73
N VAL A 101 8.35 1.87 -27.41
CA VAL A 101 9.44 2.80 -27.07
C VAL A 101 8.96 4.24 -27.14
N THR A 102 9.41 5.09 -26.21
CA THR A 102 9.28 6.54 -26.38
C THR A 102 10.00 6.99 -27.65
N ALA A 103 9.43 7.94 -28.36
CA ALA A 103 9.90 8.30 -29.69
C ALA A 103 9.33 9.66 -30.09
N PRO A 104 9.79 10.24 -31.21
CA PRO A 104 9.22 11.48 -31.72
C PRO A 104 7.69 11.47 -31.77
N GLY A 105 7.07 12.41 -31.06
CA GLY A 105 5.62 12.59 -31.00
C GLY A 105 4.85 11.62 -30.11
N GLY A 106 5.51 10.78 -29.31
CA GLY A 106 4.84 9.89 -28.37
C GLY A 106 5.52 8.53 -28.25
N LEU A 107 4.79 7.46 -28.56
CA LEU A 107 5.29 6.09 -28.49
C LEU A 107 5.28 5.46 -29.88
N TRP A 108 6.31 4.69 -30.23
CA TRP A 108 6.35 3.88 -31.44
C TRP A 108 6.33 2.40 -31.05
N VAL A 109 5.61 1.58 -31.82
CA VAL A 109 5.36 0.17 -31.51
C VAL A 109 5.86 -0.70 -32.66
N TYR A 110 6.73 -1.66 -32.33
CA TYR A 110 7.37 -2.56 -33.29
C TYR A 110 6.99 -4.01 -33.01
N THR A 111 6.73 -4.80 -34.04
CA THR A 111 6.58 -6.26 -33.91
C THR A 111 7.88 -6.92 -33.42
N PRO A 112 7.85 -8.17 -32.95
CA PRO A 112 9.06 -8.96 -32.64
C PRO A 112 10.07 -9.08 -33.80
N ALA A 113 9.63 -8.86 -35.05
CA ALA A 113 10.47 -8.86 -36.24
C ALA A 113 11.07 -7.47 -36.60
N GLY A 114 10.90 -6.44 -35.77
CA GLY A 114 11.43 -5.09 -36.01
C GLY A 114 10.59 -4.20 -36.94
N LYS A 115 9.39 -4.65 -37.36
CA LYS A 115 8.48 -3.84 -38.18
C LYS A 115 7.67 -2.85 -37.33
N LEU A 116 7.74 -1.56 -37.66
CA LEU A 116 6.88 -0.54 -37.06
C LEU A 116 5.41 -0.78 -37.45
N ILE A 117 4.52 -0.92 -36.45
CA ILE A 117 3.09 -1.19 -36.64
C ILE A 117 2.18 -0.06 -36.19
N GLY A 118 2.67 0.87 -35.37
CA GLY A 118 1.86 1.98 -34.90
C GLY A 118 2.64 3.05 -34.17
N LYS A 119 2.00 4.21 -34.03
CA LYS A 119 2.45 5.32 -33.20
C LYS A 119 1.30 5.79 -32.33
N VAL A 120 1.53 5.96 -31.03
CA VAL A 120 0.56 6.57 -30.10
C VAL A 120 1.01 7.99 -29.85
N ALA A 121 0.16 8.95 -30.21
CA ALA A 121 0.44 10.36 -30.01
C ALA A 121 0.34 10.71 -28.52
N ILE A 122 1.38 11.34 -27.98
CA ILE A 122 1.39 11.89 -26.62
C ILE A 122 1.61 13.41 -26.73
N PRO A 123 0.81 14.25 -26.04
CA PRO A 123 0.88 15.72 -26.21
C PRO A 123 2.22 16.34 -25.78
N GLU A 124 2.94 15.68 -24.89
CA GLU A 124 4.22 16.12 -24.35
C GLU A 124 5.31 15.07 -24.62
N LEU A 125 6.58 15.45 -24.46
CA LEU A 125 7.72 14.56 -24.58
C LEU A 125 7.66 13.45 -23.50
N PRO A 126 7.44 12.17 -23.88
CA PRO A 126 7.40 11.08 -22.92
C PRO A 126 8.81 10.62 -22.56
N ALA A 127 9.05 10.38 -21.28
CA ALA A 127 10.30 9.82 -20.78
C ALA A 127 10.18 8.31 -20.52
N ASN A 128 9.02 7.83 -20.07
CA ASN A 128 8.82 6.41 -19.77
C ASN A 128 7.37 5.97 -19.88
N LEU A 129 7.13 4.66 -19.94
CA LEU A 129 5.83 4.04 -20.02
C LEU A 129 5.75 2.76 -19.19
N HIS A 130 4.57 2.46 -18.65
CA HIS A 130 4.27 1.17 -18.05
C HIS A 130 2.76 0.91 -18.03
N TRP A 131 2.35 -0.35 -18.12
CA TRP A 131 0.98 -0.76 -17.90
C TRP A 131 0.65 -0.79 -16.41
N GLY A 132 -0.61 -0.54 -16.08
CA GLY A 132 -1.20 -0.67 -14.76
C GLY A 132 -2.72 -0.81 -14.87
N GLY A 133 -3.43 -0.45 -13.81
CA GLY A 133 -4.86 -0.73 -13.67
C GLY A 133 -5.12 -2.18 -13.25
N GLU A 134 -6.37 -2.50 -12.91
CA GLU A 134 -6.76 -3.78 -12.32
C GLU A 134 -6.44 -4.99 -13.22
N ASP A 135 -6.47 -4.79 -14.54
CA ASP A 135 -6.27 -5.83 -15.56
C ASP A 135 -4.97 -5.66 -16.35
N TRP A 136 -4.09 -4.74 -15.93
CA TRP A 136 -2.86 -4.37 -16.65
C TRP A 136 -3.08 -3.91 -18.10
N ARG A 137 -4.26 -3.37 -18.43
CA ARG A 137 -4.58 -2.84 -19.77
C ARG A 137 -4.73 -1.33 -19.82
N THR A 138 -4.29 -0.63 -18.77
CA THR A 138 -4.14 0.83 -18.80
C THR A 138 -2.67 1.18 -18.96
N LEU A 139 -2.27 1.73 -20.10
CA LEU A 139 -0.92 2.21 -20.32
C LEU A 139 -0.76 3.60 -19.70
N TYR A 140 0.15 3.73 -18.74
CA TYR A 140 0.59 5.01 -18.19
C TYR A 140 1.86 5.48 -18.89
N VAL A 141 1.91 6.77 -19.20
CA VAL A 141 3.04 7.40 -19.88
C VAL A 141 3.45 8.65 -19.09
N ALA A 142 4.65 8.63 -18.52
CA ALA A 142 5.22 9.77 -17.82
C ALA A 142 5.84 10.72 -18.85
N ALA A 143 5.33 11.93 -18.93
CA ALA A 143 5.81 12.98 -19.80
C ALA A 143 6.43 14.13 -18.99
N SER A 144 6.71 15.25 -19.66
CA SER A 144 7.49 16.35 -19.08
C SER A 144 6.86 16.95 -17.82
N THR A 145 5.54 17.20 -17.86
CA THR A 145 4.80 17.82 -16.75
C THR A 145 3.58 17.01 -16.32
N SER A 146 3.25 15.95 -17.06
CA SER A 146 1.99 15.21 -16.90
C SER A 146 2.21 13.70 -16.99
N VAL A 147 1.28 12.94 -16.40
CA VAL A 147 1.15 11.49 -16.64
C VAL A 147 -0.11 11.26 -17.47
N TYR A 148 0.03 10.60 -18.61
CA TYR A 148 -1.08 10.25 -19.49
C TYR A 148 -1.50 8.80 -19.25
N SER A 149 -2.79 8.50 -19.46
CA SER A 149 -3.29 7.12 -19.46
C SER A 149 -3.99 6.81 -20.78
N VAL A 150 -3.79 5.60 -21.30
CA VAL A 150 -4.38 5.12 -22.55
C VAL A 150 -4.85 3.67 -22.35
N PRO A 151 -6.13 3.35 -22.57
CA PRO A 151 -6.57 1.96 -22.56
C PRO A 151 -6.00 1.22 -23.78
N VAL A 152 -5.48 0.02 -23.56
CA VAL A 152 -4.87 -0.81 -24.60
C VAL A 152 -5.47 -2.21 -24.62
N LYS A 153 -5.36 -2.90 -25.76
CA LYS A 153 -5.90 -4.26 -25.90
C LYS A 153 -4.99 -5.33 -25.31
N ILE A 154 -3.69 -5.11 -25.42
CA ILE A 154 -2.64 -6.04 -25.02
C ILE A 154 -1.89 -5.42 -23.85
N GLY A 155 -1.81 -6.16 -22.75
CA GLY A 155 -1.10 -5.78 -21.54
C GLY A 155 0.41 -6.04 -21.65
N PRO A 156 1.16 -5.84 -20.56
CA PRO A 156 2.60 -6.06 -20.55
C PRO A 156 2.92 -7.56 -20.65
N ARG A 157 4.16 -7.90 -21.02
CA ARG A 157 4.68 -9.23 -20.67
C ARG A 157 4.65 -9.44 -19.16
N ASN A 158 4.57 -10.69 -18.70
CA ASN A 158 4.54 -11.02 -17.27
C ASN A 158 5.91 -10.77 -16.60
N GLU A 159 6.06 -9.60 -15.96
CA GLU A 159 7.26 -9.22 -15.21
C GLU A 159 7.36 -9.91 -13.84
N PRO A 160 8.56 -10.13 -13.28
CA PRO A 160 8.72 -10.76 -11.97
C PRO A 160 7.97 -10.07 -10.81
N PHE A 161 7.82 -8.75 -10.84
CA PHE A 161 7.03 -8.02 -9.83
C PHE A 161 5.52 -8.16 -10.05
N MET A 162 5.07 -8.49 -11.27
CA MET A 162 3.68 -8.91 -11.51
C MET A 162 3.45 -10.33 -10.99
N ARG A 163 4.52 -11.13 -10.94
CA ARG A 163 4.55 -12.46 -10.33
C ARG A 163 4.82 -12.42 -8.82
N SER A 164 5.20 -11.29 -8.23
CA SER A 164 5.37 -11.16 -6.78
C SER A 164 3.99 -11.18 -6.12
N ARG A 165 3.53 -12.40 -5.89
CA ARG A 165 2.26 -12.79 -5.28
C ARG A 165 1.01 -12.20 -5.95
N HIS A 166 0.83 -12.49 -7.23
CA HIS A 166 -0.32 -13.34 -7.55
C HIS A 166 0.04 -14.76 -7.10
N ARG A 167 -0.13 -15.01 -5.80
CA ARG A 167 -0.41 -16.36 -5.33
C ARG A 167 -1.63 -16.78 -6.18
N PRO A 168 -1.68 -17.99 -6.78
CA PRO A 168 -2.98 -18.47 -7.25
C PRO A 168 -3.96 -18.24 -6.10
N ALA A 169 -5.18 -17.84 -6.41
CA ALA A 169 -6.26 -17.59 -5.43
C ALA A 169 -6.57 -18.79 -4.51
N THR A 170 -5.73 -19.82 -4.50
CA THR A 170 -5.76 -20.97 -3.61
C THR A 170 -4.88 -20.82 -2.37
N ALA A 171 -4.14 -19.72 -2.18
CA ALA A 171 -3.52 -19.47 -0.90
C ALA A 171 -3.26 -17.94 -0.75
N ALA A 172 -3.81 -17.27 0.28
CA ALA A 172 -3.81 -15.82 0.66
C ALA A 172 -3.65 -14.71 -0.40
N SER A 173 -4.51 -13.69 -0.48
CA SER A 173 -5.65 -13.30 0.35
C SER A 173 -6.94 -13.59 -0.41
N ALA A 174 -7.72 -14.50 0.15
CA ALA A 174 -9.13 -14.47 -0.09
C ALA A 174 -9.62 -13.06 0.34
N ARG A 175 -10.26 -12.30 -0.56
CA ARG A 175 -11.67 -12.06 -0.22
C ARG A 175 -12.20 -13.46 0.04
N PRO A 176 -12.71 -13.89 1.21
CA PRO A 176 -13.47 -15.12 1.25
C PRO A 176 -14.34 -15.16 0.01
N SER A 177 -13.95 -16.09 -0.87
CA SER A 177 -14.91 -16.91 -1.55
C SER A 177 -15.88 -17.34 -0.47
N GLU A 178 -17.15 -17.34 -0.81
CA GLU A 178 -18.21 -17.65 0.12
C GLU A 178 -18.03 -19.01 0.81
N ASP A 179 -17.05 -19.85 0.41
CA ASP A 179 -16.59 -21.00 1.20
C ASP A 179 -15.07 -21.31 1.07
N GLY A 180 -14.40 -21.49 2.23
CA GLY A 180 -13.18 -22.30 2.51
C GLY A 180 -11.81 -21.58 2.57
N ASP A 181 -11.13 -21.32 3.69
CA ASP A 181 -11.34 -21.52 5.14
C ASP A 181 -11.97 -20.26 5.77
N ALA A 182 -13.07 -20.43 6.49
CA ALA A 182 -13.65 -19.32 7.25
C ALA A 182 -12.63 -18.79 8.27
N LEU A 183 -12.39 -17.48 8.29
CA LEU A 183 -11.71 -16.82 9.41
C LEU A 183 -12.40 -17.28 10.70
N ARG A 184 -11.64 -17.79 11.67
CA ARG A 184 -12.15 -18.21 12.98
C ARG A 184 -11.43 -17.42 14.06
N LEU A 185 -12.20 -16.68 14.83
CA LEU A 185 -11.73 -15.92 15.98
C LEU A 185 -12.40 -16.50 17.22
N ASP A 186 -11.57 -17.06 18.12
CA ASP A 186 -12.04 -17.56 19.41
C ASP A 186 -12.34 -16.36 20.32
N ALA A 187 -13.63 -16.14 20.61
CA ALA A 187 -14.07 -14.98 21.38
C ALA A 187 -13.40 -14.89 22.77
N SER A 188 -13.00 -16.01 23.38
CA SER A 188 -12.32 -15.99 24.67
C SER A 188 -10.90 -15.39 24.60
N ARG A 189 -10.31 -15.31 23.41
CA ARG A 189 -8.97 -14.75 23.17
C ARG A 189 -8.98 -13.30 22.68
N CYS A 190 -10.14 -12.81 22.23
CA CYS A 190 -10.27 -11.51 21.61
C CYS A 190 -10.50 -10.38 22.63
N ALA A 191 -10.04 -9.18 22.30
CA ALA A 191 -10.52 -7.90 22.83
C ALA A 191 -10.78 -6.94 21.67
N LEU A 192 -11.83 -6.11 21.77
CA LEU A 192 -12.10 -5.03 20.83
C LEU A 192 -11.52 -3.72 21.37
N ILE A 193 -10.77 -3.01 20.54
CA ILE A 193 -10.28 -1.66 20.81
C ILE A 193 -11.05 -0.68 19.90
N ILE A 194 -11.69 0.31 20.52
CA ILE A 194 -12.35 1.44 19.87
C ILE A 194 -11.53 2.69 20.19
N GLN A 195 -10.75 3.17 19.23
CA GLN A 195 -9.72 4.18 19.49
C GLN A 195 -10.02 5.54 18.84
N ASP A 196 -9.96 6.58 19.67
CA ASP A 196 -10.12 8.00 19.34
C ASP A 196 -11.38 8.31 18.51
N MET A 197 -12.46 7.55 18.70
CA MET A 197 -13.79 7.81 18.11
C MET A 197 -14.53 8.93 18.85
N GLN A 198 -13.86 10.07 18.99
CA GLN A 198 -14.30 11.27 19.70
C GLN A 198 -14.80 12.34 18.72
N ASN A 199 -15.70 13.22 19.19
CA ASN A 199 -16.36 14.22 18.34
C ASN A 199 -15.36 15.13 17.60
N ASP A 200 -14.27 15.54 18.25
CA ASP A 200 -13.22 16.35 17.61
C ASP A 200 -12.56 15.68 16.40
N VAL A 201 -12.57 14.35 16.36
CA VAL A 201 -11.86 13.56 15.34
C VAL A 201 -12.77 13.20 14.17
N VAL A 202 -14.00 12.77 14.45
CA VAL A 202 -14.85 12.12 13.44
C VAL A 202 -16.18 12.82 13.16
N MET A 203 -16.50 13.93 13.84
CA MET A 203 -17.74 14.68 13.62
C MET A 203 -17.49 16.03 12.96
N GLU A 204 -18.48 16.47 12.17
CA GLU A 204 -18.53 17.85 11.69
C GLU A 204 -18.62 18.82 12.88
N GLY A 205 -17.88 19.93 12.80
CA GLY A 205 -17.79 20.90 13.89
C GLY A 205 -16.78 20.52 15.00
N GLY A 206 -16.17 19.33 14.92
CA GLY A 206 -15.04 18.95 15.75
C GLY A 206 -13.75 19.70 15.38
N ALA A 207 -12.81 19.81 16.32
CA ALA A 207 -11.56 20.55 16.14
C ALA A 207 -10.75 20.09 14.91
N PHE A 208 -10.80 18.81 14.54
CA PHE A 208 -10.08 18.28 13.37
C PHE A 208 -10.96 18.13 12.13
N ALA A 209 -12.14 18.74 12.05
CA ALA A 209 -13.04 18.57 10.91
C ALA A 209 -12.40 18.97 9.57
N ALA A 210 -11.58 20.02 9.56
CA ALA A 210 -10.87 20.51 8.37
C ALA A 210 -9.82 19.52 7.80
N SER A 211 -9.45 18.47 8.55
CA SER A 211 -8.52 17.44 8.09
C SER A 211 -9.12 16.49 7.03
N GLY A 212 -10.45 16.48 6.89
CA GLY A 212 -11.19 15.49 6.09
C GLY A 212 -11.60 14.22 6.86
N SER A 213 -11.16 14.05 8.11
CA SER A 213 -11.47 12.86 8.92
C SER A 213 -12.97 12.56 9.09
N PRO A 214 -13.85 13.53 9.40
CA PRO A 214 -15.29 13.27 9.47
C PRO A 214 -15.89 12.81 8.14
N GLN A 215 -15.43 13.36 7.02
CA GLN A 215 -15.90 12.95 5.70
C GLN A 215 -15.53 11.49 5.41
N HIS A 216 -14.27 11.14 5.56
CA HIS A 216 -13.82 9.78 5.32
C HIS A 216 -14.45 8.78 6.31
N CYS A 217 -14.72 9.20 7.55
CA CYS A 217 -15.41 8.37 8.54
C CYS A 217 -16.83 8.00 8.07
N ARG A 218 -17.54 8.97 7.47
CA ARG A 218 -18.85 8.74 6.84
C ARG A 218 -18.75 7.85 5.60
N GLU A 219 -17.75 8.08 4.75
CA GLU A 219 -17.52 7.27 3.54
C GLU A 219 -17.25 5.79 3.88
N GLN A 220 -16.51 5.52 4.96
CA GLN A 220 -16.27 4.17 5.48
C GLN A 220 -17.44 3.58 6.25
N ASN A 221 -18.44 4.39 6.62
CA ASN A 221 -19.49 4.02 7.57
C ASN A 221 -18.91 3.51 8.92
N ALA A 222 -17.78 4.07 9.34
CA ALA A 222 -16.96 3.51 10.42
C ALA A 222 -17.69 3.47 11.76
N ILE A 223 -18.42 4.55 12.13
CA ILE A 223 -19.18 4.60 13.39
C ILE A 223 -20.18 3.43 13.48
N ALA A 224 -20.99 3.25 12.44
CA ALA A 224 -22.02 2.21 12.43
C ALA A 224 -21.42 0.80 12.35
N ASN A 225 -20.31 0.62 11.64
CA ASN A 225 -19.61 -0.66 11.57
C ASN A 225 -19.02 -1.03 12.94
N VAL A 226 -18.33 -0.10 13.60
CA VAL A 226 -17.76 -0.29 14.94
C VAL A 226 -18.87 -0.53 15.97
N ALA A 227 -20.00 0.17 15.88
CA ALA A 227 -21.13 -0.05 16.79
C ALA A 227 -21.70 -1.48 16.67
N LYS A 228 -21.86 -1.98 15.44
CA LYS A 228 -22.30 -3.38 15.19
C LYS A 228 -21.29 -4.39 15.73
N LEU A 229 -20.00 -4.15 15.50
CA LEU A 229 -18.94 -5.01 16.01
C LEU A 229 -18.88 -5.02 17.54
N ALA A 230 -19.00 -3.86 18.18
CA ALA A 230 -19.02 -3.73 19.62
C ALA A 230 -20.23 -4.44 20.25
N ALA A 231 -21.42 -4.32 19.65
CA ALA A 231 -22.59 -5.09 20.08
C ALA A 231 -22.32 -6.60 20.03
N ARG A 232 -21.75 -7.09 18.92
CA ARG A 232 -21.40 -8.49 18.77
C ARG A 232 -20.35 -8.97 19.78
N CYS A 233 -19.33 -8.14 20.04
CA CYS A 233 -18.30 -8.43 21.04
C CYS A 233 -18.92 -8.59 22.43
N ARG A 234 -19.81 -7.67 22.83
CA ARG A 234 -20.51 -7.72 24.12
C ARG A 234 -21.39 -8.97 24.25
N GLU A 235 -22.14 -9.34 23.21
CA GLU A 235 -22.94 -10.58 23.18
C GLU A 235 -22.11 -11.83 23.46
N LEU A 236 -20.85 -11.84 23.02
CA LEU A 236 -19.95 -12.99 23.13
C LEU A 236 -19.02 -12.93 24.35
N GLY A 237 -19.10 -11.87 25.17
CA GLY A 237 -18.19 -11.67 26.31
C GLY A 237 -16.76 -11.31 25.90
N VAL A 238 -16.58 -10.76 24.70
CA VAL A 238 -15.32 -10.13 24.26
C VAL A 238 -15.24 -8.75 24.92
N PRO A 239 -14.19 -8.45 25.71
CA PRO A 239 -14.04 -7.14 26.33
C PRO A 239 -13.97 -6.04 25.27
N VAL A 240 -14.74 -4.96 25.48
CA VAL A 240 -14.67 -3.74 24.68
C VAL A 240 -13.89 -2.70 25.45
N ILE A 241 -12.85 -2.17 24.83
CA ILE A 241 -11.92 -1.21 25.42
C ILE A 241 -11.98 0.07 24.58
N HIS A 242 -12.49 1.14 25.17
CA HIS A 242 -12.47 2.47 24.56
C HIS A 242 -11.15 3.14 24.90
N VAL A 243 -10.45 3.63 23.89
CA VAL A 243 -9.22 4.38 24.05
C VAL A 243 -9.49 5.81 23.62
N HIS A 244 -9.39 6.76 24.54
CA HIS A 244 -9.61 8.18 24.28
C HIS A 244 -8.28 8.93 24.38
N PHE A 245 -7.93 9.68 23.33
CA PHE A 245 -6.93 10.73 23.48
C PHE A 245 -7.59 11.88 24.25
N LEU A 246 -7.08 12.20 25.43
CA LEU A 246 -7.74 13.17 26.30
C LEU A 246 -6.73 14.02 27.06
N VAL A 247 -6.89 15.34 26.99
CA VAL A 247 -6.07 16.31 27.73
C VAL A 247 -6.90 17.06 28.76
N HIS A 248 -6.27 17.49 29.84
CA HIS A 248 -6.89 18.47 30.74
C HIS A 248 -6.90 19.86 30.08
N PRO A 249 -7.76 20.79 30.51
CA PRO A 249 -7.72 22.17 30.02
C PRO A 249 -6.29 22.76 30.10
N GLY A 250 -5.81 23.31 28.98
CA GLY A 250 -4.42 23.79 28.83
C GLY A 250 -3.38 22.71 28.56
N ALA A 251 -3.81 21.46 28.32
CA ALA A 251 -3.00 20.28 28.02
C ALA A 251 -1.74 20.05 28.89
N PRO A 252 -1.82 20.19 30.23
CA PRO A 252 -0.67 19.91 31.09
C PRO A 252 -0.20 18.45 30.93
N GLY A 253 1.10 18.24 30.79
CA GLY A 253 1.70 16.92 30.59
C GLY A 253 1.76 16.45 29.13
N LEU A 254 1.14 17.18 28.20
CA LEU A 254 1.34 16.96 26.77
C LEU A 254 2.73 17.49 26.37
N THR A 255 3.55 16.64 25.76
CA THR A 255 4.87 17.05 25.27
C THR A 255 4.71 17.61 23.86
N LEU A 256 5.13 18.84 23.65
CA LEU A 256 5.04 19.54 22.36
C LEU A 256 6.32 19.28 21.54
N ASN A 257 6.57 18.02 21.20
CA ASN A 257 7.76 17.60 20.47
C ASN A 257 7.48 17.23 19.00
N ALA A 258 6.24 17.38 18.55
CA ALA A 258 5.83 17.12 17.18
C ALA A 258 4.62 18.01 16.82
N PRO A 259 4.46 18.40 15.53
CA PRO A 259 3.36 19.25 15.08
C PRO A 259 1.97 18.74 15.44
N LEU A 260 1.79 17.41 15.52
CA LEU A 260 0.52 16.83 15.91
C LEU A 260 0.14 17.15 17.37
N PHE A 261 1.11 17.20 18.28
CA PHE A 261 0.85 17.50 19.69
C PHE A 261 0.71 19.00 19.93
N GLU A 262 1.45 19.80 19.15
CA GLU A 262 1.24 21.25 19.07
C GLU A 262 -0.20 21.57 18.62
N GLY A 263 -0.67 20.91 17.55
CA GLY A 263 -2.04 21.08 17.04
C GLY A 263 -3.13 20.72 18.05
N VAL A 264 -2.93 19.73 18.92
CA VAL A 264 -3.90 19.43 20.00
C VAL A 264 -4.06 20.61 20.96
N LEU A 265 -2.95 21.28 21.33
CA LEU A 265 -2.99 22.44 22.21
C LEU A 265 -3.57 23.66 21.49
N ASP A 266 -3.10 23.94 20.27
CA ASP A 266 -3.47 25.13 19.49
C ASP A 266 -4.97 25.14 19.16
N GLU A 267 -5.53 23.99 18.80
CA GLU A 267 -6.96 23.85 18.48
C GLU A 267 -7.84 23.65 19.74
N THR A 268 -7.23 23.58 20.94
CA THR A 268 -7.96 23.23 22.18
C THR A 268 -8.77 21.92 22.02
N ALA A 269 -8.19 20.96 21.29
CA ALA A 269 -8.84 19.72 20.91
C ALA A 269 -8.76 18.68 22.02
N LEU A 270 -9.70 17.73 22.02
CA LEU A 270 -9.68 16.53 22.86
C LEU A 270 -9.62 16.86 24.36
N VAL A 271 -10.24 17.97 24.76
CA VAL A 271 -10.23 18.44 26.14
C VAL A 271 -11.30 17.72 26.96
N ARG A 272 -10.92 17.22 28.14
CA ARG A 272 -11.84 16.57 29.07
C ARG A 272 -13.04 17.47 29.40
N GLY A 273 -14.23 16.88 29.29
CA GLY A 273 -15.49 17.53 29.67
C GLY A 273 -16.06 18.46 28.60
N THR A 274 -15.41 18.60 27.45
CA THR A 274 -15.99 19.28 26.29
C THR A 274 -16.75 18.28 25.41
N TRP A 275 -17.61 18.80 24.53
CA TRP A 275 -18.23 17.98 23.49
C TRP A 275 -17.17 17.33 22.59
N GLY A 276 -16.16 18.09 22.17
CA GLY A 276 -15.08 17.61 21.31
C GLY A 276 -14.29 16.42 21.88
N GLY A 277 -14.00 16.45 23.19
CA GLY A 277 -13.32 15.34 23.88
C GLY A 277 -14.21 14.14 24.23
N ALA A 278 -15.53 14.23 24.05
CA ALA A 278 -16.43 13.11 24.31
C ALA A 278 -16.45 12.11 23.12
N PRO A 279 -16.71 10.81 23.37
CA PRO A 279 -16.98 9.86 22.30
C PRO A 279 -18.20 10.27 21.49
N VAL A 280 -18.29 9.81 20.24
CA VAL A 280 -19.52 9.96 19.46
C VAL A 280 -20.66 9.18 20.11
N ASP A 281 -21.89 9.70 20.03
CA ASP A 281 -23.05 9.18 20.75
C ASP A 281 -23.23 7.65 20.60
N ASP A 282 -23.15 7.14 19.37
CA ASP A 282 -23.32 5.72 19.04
C ASP A 282 -22.22 4.80 19.60
N LEU A 283 -21.07 5.36 19.99
CA LEU A 283 -19.92 4.64 20.53
C LEU A 283 -19.59 5.05 21.96
N THR A 284 -20.57 5.58 22.70
CA THR A 284 -20.41 5.84 24.13
C THR A 284 -20.12 4.53 24.88
N PRO A 285 -19.14 4.51 25.82
CA PRO A 285 -18.87 3.35 26.66
C PRO A 285 -20.11 2.85 27.40
N GLN A 286 -20.33 1.53 27.39
CA GLN A 286 -21.42 0.88 28.09
C GLN A 286 -20.96 0.25 29.41
N SER A 287 -21.91 -0.16 30.24
CA SER A 287 -21.58 -0.87 31.49
C SER A 287 -20.81 -2.16 31.19
N GLY A 288 -19.65 -2.33 31.83
CA GLY A 288 -18.75 -3.46 31.60
C GLY A 288 -17.66 -3.21 30.56
N ASP A 289 -17.75 -2.13 29.77
CA ASP A 289 -16.65 -1.71 28.91
C ASP A 289 -15.51 -1.11 29.75
N HIS A 290 -14.28 -1.27 29.26
CA HIS A 290 -13.12 -0.59 29.81
C HIS A 290 -12.91 0.77 29.11
N VAL A 291 -12.42 1.76 29.86
CA VAL A 291 -12.02 3.06 29.30
C VAL A 291 -10.56 3.30 29.65
N VAL A 292 -9.77 3.59 28.62
CA VAL A 292 -8.35 3.89 28.68
C VAL A 292 -8.14 5.28 28.12
N GLU A 293 -7.33 6.08 28.79
CA GLU A 293 -7.02 7.44 28.38
C GLU A 293 -5.55 7.54 28.02
N LYS A 294 -5.24 8.29 26.95
CA LYS A 294 -3.87 8.50 26.46
C LYS A 294 -3.62 9.95 26.09
N MET A 295 -2.35 10.34 26.12
CA MET A 295 -1.87 11.61 25.56
C MET A 295 -0.80 11.38 24.49
N ARG A 296 -0.82 10.19 23.87
CA ARG A 296 0.11 9.73 22.83
C ARG A 296 -0.66 9.02 21.72
N MET A 297 -0.02 8.79 20.57
CA MET A 297 -0.68 8.16 19.41
C MET A 297 -1.02 6.69 19.71
N SER A 298 -0.01 5.92 20.09
CA SER A 298 -0.14 4.52 20.49
C SER A 298 -0.95 4.39 21.79
N ALA A 299 -1.92 3.47 21.81
CA ALA A 299 -2.73 3.17 22.98
C ALA A 299 -1.94 2.50 24.11
N TRP A 300 -0.71 2.05 23.84
CA TRP A 300 0.16 1.42 24.82
C TRP A 300 0.87 2.45 25.72
N GLU A 301 1.09 3.66 25.23
CA GLU A 301 2.02 4.61 25.85
C GLU A 301 1.40 5.37 27.02
N GLY A 302 1.85 5.04 28.24
CA GLY A 302 1.43 5.70 29.47
C GLY A 302 0.00 5.35 29.91
N THR A 303 -0.53 4.21 29.47
CA THR A 303 -1.92 3.81 29.70
C THR A 303 -2.05 2.51 30.50
N SER A 304 -3.28 2.18 30.93
CA SER A 304 -3.63 0.91 31.57
C SER A 304 -3.94 -0.24 30.59
N LEU A 305 -3.81 -0.03 29.27
CA LEU A 305 -4.22 -1.00 28.25
C LEU A 305 -3.59 -2.38 28.46
N GLU A 306 -2.26 -2.43 28.63
CA GLU A 306 -1.56 -3.70 28.78
C GLU A 306 -1.94 -4.43 30.07
N THR A 307 -2.24 -3.69 31.14
CA THR A 307 -2.73 -4.25 32.40
C THR A 307 -4.11 -4.89 32.22
N ILE A 308 -5.03 -4.20 31.52
CA ILE A 308 -6.37 -4.71 31.22
C ILE A 308 -6.28 -5.98 30.37
N LEU A 309 -5.53 -5.95 29.27
CA LEU A 309 -5.39 -7.10 28.36
C LEU A 309 -4.81 -8.33 29.07
N LYS A 310 -3.82 -8.15 29.94
CA LYS A 310 -3.24 -9.23 30.76
C LYS A 310 -4.23 -9.78 31.78
N ALA A 311 -5.00 -8.91 32.45
CA ALA A 311 -6.01 -9.33 33.43
C ALA A 311 -7.17 -10.09 32.77
N GLU A 312 -7.57 -9.66 31.57
CA GLU A 312 -8.59 -10.31 30.75
C GLU A 312 -8.09 -11.57 30.04
N GLY A 313 -6.77 -11.80 29.98
CA GLY A 313 -6.17 -12.97 29.32
C GLY A 313 -6.35 -12.99 27.81
N ARG A 314 -6.36 -11.82 27.15
CA ARG A 314 -6.61 -11.69 25.70
C ARG A 314 -5.31 -11.51 24.93
N ASP A 315 -5.18 -12.18 23.80
CA ASP A 315 -3.98 -12.15 22.94
C ASP A 315 -4.29 -11.85 21.46
N ILE A 316 -5.57 -11.69 21.10
CA ILE A 316 -6.03 -11.23 19.79
C ILE A 316 -6.71 -9.87 19.96
N LEU A 317 -6.22 -8.84 19.29
CA LEU A 317 -6.77 -7.48 19.37
C LEU A 317 -7.45 -7.12 18.06
N ILE A 318 -8.75 -6.86 18.13
CA ILE A 318 -9.53 -6.30 17.03
C ILE A 318 -9.50 -4.79 17.21
N GLU A 319 -8.78 -4.09 16.35
CA GLU A 319 -8.49 -2.67 16.54
C GLU A 319 -9.21 -1.81 15.49
N THR A 320 -9.97 -0.83 15.97
CA THR A 320 -10.81 0.05 15.16
C THR A 320 -10.68 1.50 15.60
N GLY A 321 -11.06 2.42 14.71
CA GLY A 321 -11.22 3.83 15.02
C GLY A 321 -10.35 4.78 14.18
N ALA A 322 -9.96 5.90 14.77
CA ALA A 322 -9.18 6.93 14.08
C ALA A 322 -7.85 7.19 14.82
N TRP A 323 -6.75 7.49 14.16
CA TRP A 323 -6.58 7.67 12.71
C TRP A 323 -5.86 6.46 12.13
N THR A 324 -6.26 5.99 10.95
CA THR A 324 -5.73 4.77 10.31
C THR A 324 -4.19 4.78 10.27
N ASN A 325 -3.58 5.82 9.68
CA ASN A 325 -2.13 5.96 9.53
C ASN A 325 -1.41 6.59 10.74
N MET A 326 -2.12 6.85 11.84
CA MET A 326 -1.53 7.37 13.08
C MET A 326 -1.89 6.46 14.25
N SER A 327 -2.90 6.82 15.05
CA SER A 327 -3.27 6.09 16.27
C SER A 327 -3.43 4.58 16.07
N ILE A 328 -4.11 4.17 15.00
CA ILE A 328 -4.37 2.76 14.72
C ILE A 328 -3.07 2.05 14.33
N GLU A 329 -2.37 2.56 13.32
CA GLU A 329 -1.10 1.97 12.88
C GLU A 329 -0.03 1.92 13.99
N HIS A 330 0.08 2.95 14.83
CA HIS A 330 1.04 2.96 15.94
C HIS A 330 0.73 1.88 16.97
N THR A 331 -0.55 1.73 17.31
CA THR A 331 -0.99 0.74 18.30
C THR A 331 -0.89 -0.68 17.74
N ALA A 332 -1.23 -0.89 16.46
CA ALA A 332 -1.06 -2.15 15.76
C ALA A 332 0.41 -2.59 15.70
N ARG A 333 1.32 -1.70 15.29
CA ARG A 333 2.76 -2.00 15.23
C ARG A 333 3.32 -2.36 16.60
N THR A 334 3.05 -1.55 17.61
CA THR A 334 3.51 -1.83 18.98
C THR A 334 2.86 -3.10 19.54
N GLY A 335 1.59 -3.39 19.21
CA GLY A 335 0.90 -4.61 19.61
C GLY A 335 1.53 -5.86 19.01
N ALA A 336 1.87 -5.82 17.72
CA ALA A 336 2.59 -6.89 17.05
C ALA A 336 3.98 -7.14 17.68
N ASP A 337 4.74 -6.07 17.97
CA ASP A 337 6.05 -6.19 18.65
C ASP A 337 5.92 -6.75 20.08
N LYS A 338 4.81 -6.48 20.76
CA LYS A 338 4.47 -7.04 22.08
C LYS A 338 3.96 -8.49 22.00
N GLY A 339 3.76 -9.04 20.80
CA GLY A 339 3.34 -10.43 20.57
C GLY A 339 1.83 -10.66 20.48
N TYR A 340 1.02 -9.60 20.34
CA TYR A 340 -0.42 -9.74 20.10
C TYR A 340 -0.71 -10.03 18.64
N VAL A 341 -1.78 -10.78 18.38
CA VAL A 341 -2.32 -10.94 17.03
C VAL A 341 -3.24 -9.76 16.74
N MET A 342 -2.82 -8.88 15.83
CA MET A 342 -3.58 -7.70 15.45
C MET A 342 -4.56 -8.02 14.30
N VAL A 343 -5.81 -7.61 14.45
CA VAL A 343 -6.87 -7.72 13.44
C VAL A 343 -7.44 -6.32 13.20
N ILE A 344 -7.38 -5.83 11.96
CA ILE A 344 -7.84 -4.50 11.58
C ILE A 344 -9.04 -4.64 10.63
N PRO A 345 -10.28 -4.42 11.09
CA PRO A 345 -11.42 -4.19 10.22
C PRO A 345 -11.28 -2.81 9.57
N GLU A 346 -10.83 -2.75 8.32
CA GLU A 346 -10.50 -1.49 7.64
C GLU A 346 -11.69 -0.51 7.57
N ASP A 347 -12.89 -1.06 7.39
CA ASP A 347 -14.15 -0.33 7.32
C ASP A 347 -14.68 0.11 8.69
N GLY A 348 -13.97 -0.23 9.77
CA GLY A 348 -14.11 0.35 11.10
C GLY A 348 -13.08 1.42 11.41
N CYS A 349 -12.23 1.81 10.44
CA CYS A 349 -11.16 2.76 10.62
C CYS A 349 -11.33 4.02 9.75
N SER A 350 -10.87 5.18 10.24
CA SER A 350 -10.91 6.44 9.47
C SER A 350 -9.61 7.24 9.57
N THR A 351 -9.37 8.13 8.60
CA THR A 351 -8.31 9.15 8.59
C THR A 351 -8.71 10.28 7.63
N MET A 352 -7.76 11.13 7.20
CA MET A 352 -7.96 12.33 6.39
C MET A 352 -8.71 12.08 5.07
N ASN A 353 -8.36 11.02 4.34
CA ASN A 353 -9.01 10.61 3.09
C ASN A 353 -8.62 9.17 2.72
N ALA A 354 -9.19 8.68 1.61
CA ALA A 354 -8.99 7.32 1.14
C ALA A 354 -7.53 7.01 0.72
N ASP A 355 -6.76 8.00 0.26
CA ASP A 355 -5.35 7.77 -0.12
C ASP A 355 -4.48 7.50 1.11
N TRP A 356 -4.62 8.32 2.15
CA TRP A 356 -3.91 8.12 3.43
C TRP A 356 -4.34 6.81 4.10
N HIS A 357 -5.62 6.45 4.00
CA HIS A 357 -6.14 5.20 4.51
C HIS A 357 -5.51 3.99 3.80
N ARG A 358 -5.56 3.97 2.46
CA ARG A 358 -4.96 2.89 1.64
C ARG A 358 -3.47 2.77 1.82
N ALA A 359 -2.74 3.89 1.92
CA ALA A 359 -1.31 3.86 2.16
C ALA A 359 -0.97 3.07 3.44
N SER A 360 -1.77 3.23 4.49
CA SER A 360 -1.61 2.47 5.73
C SER A 360 -2.06 1.01 5.59
N ILE A 361 -3.27 0.80 5.05
CA ILE A 361 -3.95 -0.49 4.98
C ILE A 361 -3.29 -1.46 3.99
N ASP A 362 -2.99 -0.99 2.79
CA ASP A 362 -2.52 -1.84 1.68
C ASP A 362 -1.02 -2.14 1.76
N TYR A 363 -0.26 -1.35 2.51
CA TYR A 363 1.19 -1.46 2.56
C TYR A 363 1.73 -1.60 3.99
N ALA A 364 1.49 -0.61 4.83
CA ALA A 364 2.11 -0.53 6.15
C ALA A 364 1.62 -1.63 7.11
N MET A 365 0.32 -1.90 7.14
CA MET A 365 -0.30 -2.81 8.09
C MET A 365 -0.28 -4.29 7.66
N GLN A 366 -0.10 -4.59 6.37
CA GLN A 366 -0.11 -5.97 5.83
C GLN A 366 0.94 -6.89 6.45
N ASN A 367 2.05 -6.36 6.97
CA ASN A 367 3.12 -7.14 7.58
C ASN A 367 3.00 -7.26 9.11
N VAL A 368 2.07 -6.53 9.74
CA VAL A 368 1.94 -6.47 11.22
C VAL A 368 0.56 -6.88 11.72
N ALA A 369 -0.45 -6.93 10.85
CA ALA A 369 -1.82 -7.27 11.22
C ALA A 369 -2.56 -8.04 10.11
N LEU A 370 -3.61 -8.76 10.52
CA LEU A 370 -4.64 -9.24 9.61
C LEU A 370 -5.59 -8.10 9.27
N VAL A 371 -5.48 -7.55 8.06
CA VAL A 371 -6.45 -6.59 7.52
C VAL A 371 -7.66 -7.35 6.95
N THR A 372 -8.86 -6.93 7.34
CA THR A 372 -10.12 -7.55 6.91
C THR A 372 -11.27 -6.53 7.00
N ARG A 373 -12.52 -7.00 6.96
CA ARG A 373 -13.74 -6.19 7.07
C ARG A 373 -14.56 -6.58 8.29
N THR A 374 -15.36 -5.65 8.79
CA THR A 374 -16.15 -5.77 10.00
C THR A 374 -17.12 -6.94 9.97
N ASP A 375 -17.82 -7.13 8.85
CA ASP A 375 -18.76 -8.23 8.64
C ASP A 375 -18.09 -9.61 8.77
N ARG A 376 -16.86 -9.74 8.26
CA ARG A 376 -16.07 -10.96 8.34
C ARG A 376 -15.57 -11.23 9.74
N VAL A 377 -15.19 -10.19 10.49
CA VAL A 377 -14.84 -10.34 11.90
C VAL A 377 -16.05 -10.80 12.71
N ILE A 378 -17.21 -10.18 12.49
CA ILE A 378 -18.47 -10.58 13.14
C ILE A 378 -18.81 -12.05 12.84
N ALA A 379 -18.69 -12.47 11.57
CA ALA A 379 -18.95 -13.84 11.16
C ALA A 379 -17.92 -14.84 11.72
N ALA A 380 -16.66 -14.41 11.89
CA ALA A 380 -15.58 -15.24 12.41
C ALA A 380 -15.61 -15.45 13.93
N LEU A 381 -16.22 -14.50 14.66
CA LEU A 381 -16.32 -14.55 16.11
C LEU A 381 -17.27 -15.65 16.55
N SER A 382 -16.71 -16.66 17.21
CA SER A 382 -17.45 -17.79 17.77
C SER A 382 -17.03 -18.04 19.21
N GLN A 383 -17.99 -18.43 20.05
CA GLN A 383 -17.67 -18.98 21.37
C GLN A 383 -17.07 -20.37 21.17
N THR A 384 -15.98 -20.67 21.86
CA THR A 384 -15.46 -22.03 21.95
C THR A 384 -16.58 -22.94 22.46
N GLY A 385 -16.93 -23.96 21.69
CA GLY A 385 -17.94 -24.93 22.09
C GLY A 385 -17.60 -25.51 23.46
N THR A 386 -18.59 -25.51 24.36
CA THR A 386 -18.68 -26.48 25.44
C THR A 386 -18.34 -27.85 24.85
N ARG A 387 -17.14 -28.37 25.14
CA ARG A 387 -16.85 -29.79 24.90
C ARG A 387 -17.98 -30.54 25.61
N GLY A 388 -18.80 -31.24 24.83
CA GLY A 388 -19.78 -32.14 25.36
C GLY A 388 -19.09 -33.05 26.36
N ALA A 389 -19.58 -33.05 27.59
CA ALA A 389 -19.38 -34.18 28.47
C ALA A 389 -20.14 -35.34 27.81
N ASP A 390 -19.43 -36.10 26.98
CA ASP A 390 -19.87 -37.43 26.59
C ASP A 390 -20.04 -38.22 27.88
N ARG A 391 -21.29 -38.57 28.16
CA ARG A 391 -21.67 -39.52 29.19
C ARG A 391 -21.10 -40.87 28.78
N HIS A 392 -19.99 -41.25 29.38
CA HIS A 392 -19.79 -42.64 29.75
C HIS A 392 -20.37 -42.83 31.15
N ASP A 393 -21.60 -43.33 31.19
CA ASP A 393 -22.05 -44.44 32.05
C ASP A 393 -23.45 -44.90 31.59
#